data_AF-A0A1M6IVR2-F1
#
_entry.id   AF-A0A1M6IVR2-F1
#
_cell.length_a   1.000
_cell.length_b   1.000
_cell.length_c   1.000
_cell.angle_alpha   90.00
_cell.angle_beta   90.00
_cell.angle_gamma   90.00
#
_symmetry.space_group_name_H-M   'P 1'
#
loop_
_entity.id
_entity.type
_entity.pdbx_description
1 polymer ?
#
loop_
_entity_poly.entity_id
_entity_poly.type
_entity_poly.pdbx_seq_one_letter_code
_entity_poly.pdbx_strand_id
1 'polypeptide(L)'
;MKNIKYNPLTLASLIVMVGVSQVNGAVITQTVDNIDWNAAMWGSPEGAPSSGNHYVSALGGTDRFRISASGASSTFGGDSLEVVTGTRALMKNSNNTTATVNGDFILNGGRLSLGANSSSSATLEATRFIVNSSSVIDMANSGVRLTIDSVLSGSGGLDIHYETGSDGASRAVAFTQTAGYTGIMNVNDSMVLDFDSDVIFGGTLNINGTSELIVDQVLTFGSGSLVADGNSIAVGTYTGTDLDALGLNFINNGGTVIVTSAIPEPSTSALVSICALGLLLRRRRA
;
A
#
# COMPACT_ATOMS: atom_id res chain seq x y z
N MET A 1 26.00 62.79 -3.73
CA MET A 1 25.62 61.47 -3.18
C MET A 1 25.18 60.60 -4.35
N LYS A 2 25.91 59.51 -4.65
CA LYS A 2 25.72 58.68 -5.86
C LYS A 2 25.10 57.35 -5.41
N ASN A 3 23.88 57.07 -5.86
CA ASN A 3 23.17 55.82 -5.55
C ASN A 3 23.80 54.65 -6.33
N ILE A 4 24.33 53.67 -5.60
CA ILE A 4 24.79 52.39 -6.15
C ILE A 4 23.59 51.45 -6.20
N LYS A 5 23.20 51.01 -7.40
CA LYS A 5 22.19 49.96 -7.62
C LYS A 5 22.88 48.59 -7.54
N TYR A 6 22.40 47.70 -6.67
CA TYR A 6 22.81 46.30 -6.65
C TYR A 6 21.95 45.50 -7.63
N ASN A 7 22.59 44.79 -8.57
CA ASN A 7 21.92 43.78 -9.39
C ASN A 7 21.76 42.48 -8.57
N PRO A 8 20.56 41.88 -8.49
CA PRO A 8 20.41 40.57 -7.88
C PRO A 8 21.10 39.54 -8.79
N LEU A 9 22.16 38.91 -8.27
CA LEU A 9 22.74 37.71 -8.88
C LEU A 9 21.66 36.61 -8.92
N THR A 10 21.22 36.27 -10.12
CA THR A 10 20.49 35.03 -10.40
C THR A 10 21.45 33.86 -10.18
N LEU A 11 21.33 33.20 -9.03
CA LEU A 11 22.06 31.98 -8.71
C LEU A 11 21.48 30.83 -9.57
N ALA A 12 22.07 30.59 -10.74
CA ALA A 12 21.74 29.44 -11.58
C ALA A 12 22.34 28.17 -10.94
N SER A 13 21.52 27.41 -10.22
CA SER A 13 21.90 26.09 -9.70
C SER A 13 22.11 25.11 -10.85
N LEU A 14 23.38 24.77 -11.13
CA LEU A 14 23.74 23.68 -12.04
C LEU A 14 23.41 22.34 -11.38
N ILE A 15 22.28 21.74 -11.75
CA ILE A 15 21.93 20.38 -11.35
C ILE A 15 22.73 19.41 -12.21
N VAL A 16 23.81 18.85 -11.66
CA VAL A 16 24.51 17.71 -12.27
C VAL A 16 23.66 16.46 -12.04
N MET A 17 22.87 16.08 -13.05
CA MET A 17 22.23 14.75 -13.07
C MET A 17 23.30 13.70 -13.33
N VAL A 18 23.79 13.06 -12.27
CA VAL A 18 24.56 11.81 -12.39
C VAL A 18 23.54 10.72 -12.75
N GLY A 19 23.50 10.34 -14.02
CA GLY A 19 22.68 9.22 -14.49
C GLY A 19 23.22 7.92 -13.94
N VAL A 20 22.67 7.45 -12.82
CA VAL A 20 22.86 6.05 -12.40
C VAL A 20 21.98 5.21 -13.31
N SER A 21 22.59 4.47 -14.23
CA SER A 21 21.88 3.41 -14.94
C SER A 21 21.34 2.45 -13.88
N GLN A 22 20.01 2.43 -13.72
CA GLN A 22 19.36 1.37 -12.97
C GLN A 22 19.70 0.09 -13.72
N VAL A 23 20.57 -0.75 -13.15
CA VAL A 23 20.76 -2.10 -13.65
C VAL A 23 19.42 -2.76 -13.43
N ASN A 24 18.63 -2.87 -14.50
CA ASN A 24 17.38 -3.60 -14.43
C ASN A 24 17.76 -5.04 -14.09
N GLY A 25 17.45 -5.42 -12.85
CA GLY A 25 17.56 -6.79 -12.40
C GLY A 25 16.87 -7.73 -13.36
N ALA A 26 17.26 -9.00 -13.38
CA ALA A 26 16.53 -9.97 -14.16
C ALA A 26 15.08 -10.06 -13.62
N VAL A 27 14.13 -10.25 -14.54
CA VAL A 27 12.77 -10.64 -14.20
C VAL A 27 12.75 -12.15 -14.08
N ILE A 28 12.49 -12.66 -12.88
CA ILE A 28 12.49 -14.10 -12.59
C ILE A 28 11.08 -14.54 -12.21
N THR A 29 10.55 -15.44 -13.01
CA THR A 29 9.19 -15.95 -12.85
C THR A 29 9.16 -17.15 -11.92
N GLN A 30 8.13 -17.26 -11.09
CA GLN A 30 7.83 -18.45 -10.31
C GLN A 30 7.64 -19.66 -11.23
N THR A 31 8.17 -20.81 -10.83
CA THR A 31 8.08 -22.06 -11.58
C THR A 31 7.55 -23.22 -10.74
N VAL A 32 7.51 -23.07 -9.42
CA VAL A 32 6.99 -24.07 -8.48
C VAL A 32 5.97 -23.43 -7.53
N ASP A 33 4.94 -24.19 -7.15
CA ASP A 33 3.78 -23.71 -6.39
C ASP A 33 3.77 -24.14 -4.91
N ASN A 34 3.05 -23.37 -4.08
CA ASN A 34 2.67 -23.72 -2.69
C ASN A 34 3.85 -23.90 -1.71
N ILE A 35 4.99 -23.28 -1.99
CA ILE A 35 6.16 -23.26 -1.11
C ILE A 35 6.34 -21.85 -0.53
N ASP A 36 7.21 -21.75 0.47
CA ASP A 36 7.78 -20.52 1.00
C ASP A 36 8.44 -19.67 -0.10
N TRP A 37 8.19 -18.36 -0.11
CA TRP A 37 8.74 -17.42 -1.09
C TRP A 37 10.28 -17.39 -1.17
N ASN A 38 11.01 -17.89 -0.17
CA ASN A 38 12.47 -17.97 -0.16
C ASN A 38 13.01 -19.35 -0.56
N ALA A 39 12.13 -20.27 -0.95
CA ALA A 39 12.55 -21.58 -1.44
C ALA A 39 13.03 -21.54 -2.90
N ALA A 40 13.63 -22.64 -3.34
CA ALA A 40 13.95 -22.87 -4.74
C ALA A 40 12.67 -23.08 -5.57
N MET A 41 12.08 -21.97 -6.02
CA MET A 41 10.83 -21.95 -6.78
C MET A 41 10.81 -20.92 -7.91
N TRP A 42 11.94 -20.25 -8.16
CA TRP A 42 12.04 -19.13 -9.08
C TRP A 42 13.00 -19.46 -10.23
N GLY A 43 12.58 -19.19 -11.47
CA GLY A 43 13.40 -19.35 -12.66
C GLY A 43 13.54 -20.80 -13.14
N SER A 44 14.39 -21.00 -14.14
CA SER A 44 14.73 -22.31 -14.70
C SER A 44 16.26 -22.38 -14.95
N PRO A 45 17.01 -23.21 -14.21
CA PRO A 45 16.57 -24.09 -13.12
C PRO A 45 16.03 -23.30 -11.92
N GLU A 46 15.25 -23.96 -11.07
CA GLU A 46 14.67 -23.36 -9.87
C GLU A 46 15.76 -22.93 -8.87
N GLY A 47 15.68 -21.69 -8.43
CA GLY A 47 16.57 -21.10 -7.43
C GLY A 47 15.80 -20.37 -6.35
N ALA A 48 16.45 -20.19 -5.19
CA ALA A 48 15.98 -19.26 -4.16
C ALA A 48 16.08 -17.82 -4.66
N PRO A 49 15.23 -16.90 -4.20
CA PRO A 49 15.33 -15.51 -4.61
C PRO A 49 16.65 -14.90 -4.13
N SER A 50 17.19 -13.97 -4.90
CA SER A 50 18.45 -13.30 -4.64
C SER A 50 18.35 -11.82 -5.00
N SER A 51 19.10 -10.99 -4.26
CA SER A 51 19.12 -9.55 -4.43
C SER A 51 19.49 -9.14 -5.85
N GLY A 52 19.01 -7.98 -6.27
CA GLY A 52 19.25 -7.46 -7.61
C GLY A 52 18.28 -7.97 -8.67
N ASN A 53 17.22 -8.72 -8.30
CA ASN A 53 16.24 -9.26 -9.25
C ASN A 53 14.81 -8.86 -8.86
N HIS A 54 13.96 -8.79 -9.89
CA HIS A 54 12.52 -8.61 -9.77
C HIS A 54 11.84 -9.97 -9.95
N TYR A 55 10.99 -10.35 -9.00
CA TYR A 55 10.32 -11.66 -9.00
C TYR A 55 8.84 -11.49 -9.32
N VAL A 56 8.32 -12.37 -10.17
CA VAL A 56 6.93 -12.35 -10.64
C VAL A 56 6.30 -13.71 -10.35
N SER A 57 5.19 -13.73 -9.62
CA SER A 57 4.42 -14.96 -9.45
C SER A 57 3.89 -15.48 -10.78
N ALA A 58 3.55 -16.75 -10.85
CA ALA A 58 3.01 -17.35 -12.07
C ALA A 58 1.93 -18.38 -11.79
N LEU A 59 1.11 -18.62 -12.81
CA LEU A 59 0.10 -19.66 -12.79
C LEU A 59 0.77 -21.04 -12.93
N GLY A 60 0.40 -21.99 -12.07
CA GLY A 60 1.18 -23.23 -11.97
C GLY A 60 0.76 -24.25 -10.93
N GLY A 61 -0.54 -24.38 -10.61
CA GLY A 61 -1.03 -25.44 -9.72
C GLY A 61 -2.11 -24.99 -8.74
N THR A 62 -1.72 -24.56 -7.54
CA THR A 62 -2.62 -23.97 -6.52
C THR A 62 -2.70 -22.43 -6.60
N ASP A 63 -1.99 -21.85 -7.58
CA ASP A 63 -1.91 -20.42 -7.89
C ASP A 63 -1.59 -19.58 -6.66
N ARG A 64 -0.75 -20.12 -5.77
CA ARG A 64 -0.37 -19.46 -4.52
C ARG A 64 1.05 -19.83 -4.09
N PHE A 65 1.71 -18.89 -3.44
CA PHE A 65 2.91 -19.12 -2.65
C PHE A 65 2.71 -18.60 -1.22
N ARG A 66 3.55 -19.06 -0.29
CA ARG A 66 3.48 -18.65 1.12
C ARG A 66 4.52 -17.58 1.42
N ILE A 67 4.07 -16.45 1.94
CA ILE A 67 4.90 -15.51 2.67
C ILE A 67 5.12 -16.16 4.05
N SER A 68 6.24 -16.87 4.20
CA SER A 68 6.55 -17.78 5.32
C SER A 68 5.71 -19.07 5.40
N ALA A 69 6.37 -20.22 5.25
CA ALA A 69 5.71 -21.53 5.43
C ALA A 69 5.35 -21.84 6.89
N SER A 70 6.15 -21.35 7.85
CA SER A 70 5.98 -21.59 9.29
C SER A 70 5.11 -20.56 9.99
N GLY A 71 4.75 -19.46 9.31
CA GLY A 71 4.12 -18.32 9.95
C GLY A 71 5.03 -17.61 10.95
N ALA A 72 6.34 -17.63 10.69
CA ALA A 72 7.34 -16.80 11.36
C ALA A 72 7.68 -15.57 10.49
N SER A 73 8.24 -14.53 11.11
CA SER A 73 8.76 -13.38 10.36
C SER A 73 9.80 -13.83 9.34
N SER A 74 9.81 -13.19 8.16
CA SER A 74 10.74 -13.54 7.08
C SER A 74 11.02 -12.34 6.18
N THR A 75 12.22 -12.30 5.60
CA THR A 75 12.60 -11.30 4.60
C THR A 75 12.73 -11.98 3.24
N PHE A 76 12.10 -11.44 2.22
CA PHE A 76 12.21 -11.94 0.85
C PHE A 76 13.63 -11.71 0.32
N GLY A 77 14.22 -12.73 -0.29
CA GLY A 77 15.60 -12.66 -0.80
C GLY A 77 15.79 -11.76 -2.02
N GLY A 78 14.71 -11.41 -2.72
CA GLY A 78 14.72 -10.52 -3.89
C GLY A 78 14.54 -9.05 -3.56
N ASP A 79 14.67 -8.19 -4.59
CA ASP A 79 14.47 -6.74 -4.42
C ASP A 79 13.00 -6.37 -4.51
N SER A 80 12.22 -7.03 -5.38
CA SER A 80 10.79 -6.75 -5.52
C SER A 80 10.02 -8.01 -5.89
N LEU A 81 8.74 -8.00 -5.57
CA LEU A 81 7.83 -9.11 -5.77
C LEU A 81 6.52 -8.60 -6.36
N GLU A 82 6.19 -9.09 -7.56
CA GLU A 82 4.93 -8.85 -8.25
C GLU A 82 4.02 -10.07 -8.16
N VAL A 83 2.80 -9.83 -7.67
CA VAL A 83 1.72 -10.82 -7.60
C VAL A 83 0.76 -10.56 -8.76
N VAL A 84 0.81 -11.39 -9.79
CA VAL A 84 0.04 -11.23 -11.03
C VAL A 84 -1.38 -11.81 -10.92
N THR A 85 -2.24 -11.42 -11.84
CA THR A 85 -3.61 -11.95 -11.97
C THR A 85 -3.68 -13.47 -11.88
N GLY A 86 -4.65 -13.94 -11.11
CA GLY A 86 -4.89 -15.36 -10.87
C GLY A 86 -4.00 -15.97 -9.80
N THR A 87 -2.97 -15.26 -9.32
CA THR A 87 -2.08 -15.77 -8.26
C THR A 87 -2.33 -15.12 -6.89
N ARG A 88 -1.87 -15.78 -5.82
CA ARG A 88 -2.07 -15.37 -4.43
C ARG A 88 -0.78 -15.45 -3.60
N ALA A 89 -0.43 -14.34 -2.97
CA ALA A 89 0.55 -14.31 -1.89
C ALA A 89 -0.18 -14.58 -0.56
N LEU A 90 0.07 -15.74 0.05
CA LEU A 90 -0.56 -16.13 1.31
C LEU A 90 0.38 -15.86 2.48
N MET A 91 0.07 -14.87 3.30
CA MET A 91 0.75 -14.66 4.57
C MET A 91 0.09 -15.50 5.66
N LYS A 92 0.87 -16.38 6.29
CA LYS A 92 0.46 -17.02 7.54
C LYS A 92 1.08 -16.26 8.70
N ASN A 93 0.31 -16.08 9.74
CA ASN A 93 0.75 -15.37 10.94
C ASN A 93 0.62 -16.25 12.17
N SER A 94 1.72 -16.38 12.90
CA SER A 94 1.73 -16.85 14.28
C SER A 94 2.50 -15.82 15.12
N ASN A 95 1.83 -15.11 16.02
CA ASN A 95 2.43 -14.14 16.94
C ASN A 95 3.04 -12.88 16.29
N ASN A 96 2.24 -11.99 15.71
CA ASN A 96 2.68 -10.67 15.24
C ASN A 96 3.83 -10.75 14.23
N THR A 97 3.65 -11.57 13.21
CA THR A 97 4.68 -11.81 12.18
C THR A 97 4.89 -10.62 11.29
N THR A 98 6.16 -10.40 10.93
CA THR A 98 6.56 -9.40 9.94
C THR A 98 7.13 -10.09 8.70
N ALA A 99 6.54 -9.80 7.55
CA ALA A 99 7.06 -10.18 6.25
C ALA A 99 7.68 -8.95 5.60
N THR A 100 8.97 -9.01 5.24
CA THR A 100 9.68 -7.86 4.67
C THR A 100 10.06 -8.13 3.21
N VAL A 101 9.70 -7.23 2.30
CA VAL A 101 10.24 -7.17 0.93
C VAL A 101 11.20 -6.00 0.85
N ASN A 102 12.44 -6.24 0.41
CA ASN A 102 13.51 -5.23 0.49
C ASN A 102 13.23 -3.97 -0.36
N GLY A 103 12.43 -4.10 -1.41
CA GLY A 103 11.99 -3.02 -2.30
C GLY A 103 10.48 -3.00 -2.41
N ASP A 104 9.93 -3.24 -3.60
CA ASP A 104 8.49 -3.07 -3.83
C ASP A 104 7.72 -4.38 -3.73
N PHE A 105 6.56 -4.34 -3.07
CA PHE A 105 5.53 -5.35 -3.19
C PHE A 105 4.44 -4.83 -4.14
N ILE A 106 4.22 -5.53 -5.24
CA ILE A 106 3.35 -5.08 -6.34
C ILE A 106 2.18 -6.05 -6.47
N LEU A 107 0.96 -5.55 -6.35
CA LEU A 107 -0.24 -6.24 -6.78
C LEU A 107 -0.59 -5.82 -8.21
N ASN A 108 -0.34 -6.72 -9.18
CA ASN A 108 -0.69 -6.52 -10.58
C ASN A 108 -1.85 -7.45 -10.97
N GLY A 109 -2.96 -7.28 -10.25
CA GLY A 109 -4.18 -8.06 -10.43
C GLY A 109 -4.25 -9.33 -9.58
N GLY A 110 -3.19 -9.61 -8.81
CA GLY A 110 -3.14 -10.73 -7.87
C GLY A 110 -3.82 -10.44 -6.53
N ARG A 111 -3.66 -11.37 -5.60
CA ARG A 111 -4.25 -11.30 -4.25
C ARG A 111 -3.18 -11.39 -3.17
N LEU A 112 -3.26 -10.52 -2.16
CA LEU A 112 -2.61 -10.71 -0.86
C LEU A 112 -3.65 -11.27 0.11
N SER A 113 -3.36 -12.38 0.78
CA SER A 113 -4.25 -12.94 1.78
C SER A 113 -3.57 -13.15 3.12
N LEU A 114 -4.26 -12.77 4.19
CA LEU A 114 -3.92 -13.23 5.53
C LEU A 114 -4.65 -14.55 5.81
N GLY A 115 -3.89 -15.61 6.05
CA GLY A 115 -4.42 -16.95 6.21
C GLY A 115 -5.24 -17.15 7.48
N ALA A 116 -6.09 -18.20 7.42
CA ALA A 116 -7.03 -18.56 8.47
C ALA A 116 -6.41 -18.90 9.83
N ASN A 117 -7.20 -18.69 10.88
CA ASN A 117 -7.00 -19.19 12.24
C ASN A 117 -5.86 -18.52 13.03
N SER A 118 -5.53 -17.28 12.70
CA SER A 118 -4.65 -16.48 13.53
C SER A 118 -5.46 -15.48 14.36
N SER A 119 -5.16 -15.46 15.66
CA SER A 119 -5.60 -14.42 16.60
C SER A 119 -4.57 -13.31 16.74
N SER A 120 -3.50 -13.34 15.95
CA SER A 120 -2.41 -12.35 15.99
C SER A 120 -2.46 -11.39 14.82
N SER A 121 -1.95 -10.17 14.99
CA SER A 121 -1.76 -9.26 13.86
C SER A 121 -0.64 -9.75 12.94
N ALA A 122 -0.51 -9.14 11.76
CA ALA A 122 0.61 -9.35 10.86
C ALA A 122 1.00 -8.04 10.19
N THR A 123 2.28 -7.91 9.85
CA THR A 123 2.82 -6.75 9.15
C THR A 123 3.47 -7.19 7.84
N LEU A 124 3.12 -6.52 6.74
CA LEU A 124 3.89 -6.55 5.50
C LEU A 124 4.70 -5.26 5.40
N GLU A 125 6.01 -5.37 5.43
CA GLU A 125 6.95 -4.27 5.23
C GLU A 125 7.48 -4.29 3.80
N ALA A 126 7.52 -3.13 3.17
CA ALA A 126 8.13 -2.91 1.86
C ALA A 126 8.48 -1.42 1.71
N THR A 127 9.33 -1.09 0.74
CA THR A 127 9.56 0.31 0.37
C THR A 127 8.27 0.94 -0.16
N ARG A 128 7.58 0.23 -1.06
CA ARG A 128 6.28 0.63 -1.59
C ARG A 128 5.35 -0.57 -1.71
N PHE A 129 4.08 -0.32 -1.47
CA PHE A 129 2.99 -1.22 -1.81
C PHE A 129 2.26 -0.64 -3.03
N ILE A 130 2.42 -1.28 -4.18
CA ILE A 130 1.97 -0.74 -5.46
C ILE A 130 0.78 -1.55 -5.98
N VAL A 131 -0.32 -0.88 -6.31
CA VAL A 131 -1.49 -1.52 -6.93
C VAL A 131 -1.56 -1.08 -8.41
N ASN A 132 -1.17 -1.95 -9.32
CA ASN A 132 -1.10 -1.64 -10.76
C ASN A 132 -2.40 -2.01 -11.51
N SER A 133 -3.05 -3.10 -11.10
CA SER A 133 -4.29 -3.60 -11.71
C SER A 133 -5.28 -3.99 -10.62
N SER A 134 -6.53 -4.31 -10.99
CA SER A 134 -7.59 -4.70 -10.05
C SER A 134 -7.19 -5.89 -9.17
N SER A 135 -6.89 -5.62 -7.91
CA SER A 135 -6.27 -6.56 -6.98
C SER A 135 -7.07 -6.68 -5.69
N VAL A 136 -6.75 -7.69 -4.89
CA VAL A 136 -7.49 -8.01 -3.66
C VAL A 136 -6.56 -8.10 -2.45
N ILE A 137 -6.96 -7.48 -1.35
CA ILE A 137 -6.51 -7.85 0.00
C ILE A 137 -7.66 -8.59 0.67
N ASP A 138 -7.40 -9.82 1.08
CA ASP A 138 -8.41 -10.67 1.71
C ASP A 138 -7.93 -11.18 3.07
N MET A 139 -8.80 -11.09 4.07
CA MET A 139 -8.50 -11.44 5.46
C MET A 139 -9.01 -12.83 5.86
N ALA A 140 -9.06 -13.76 4.89
CA ALA A 140 -9.49 -15.16 4.97
C ALA A 140 -9.40 -15.80 6.36
N ASN A 141 -10.52 -15.82 7.09
CA ASN A 141 -10.70 -16.37 8.44
C ASN A 141 -9.63 -15.95 9.48
N SER A 142 -9.06 -14.76 9.32
CA SER A 142 -8.26 -14.08 10.37
C SER A 142 -9.18 -13.12 11.14
N GLY A 143 -8.96 -12.95 12.44
CA GLY A 143 -9.84 -12.15 13.31
C GLY A 143 -9.21 -10.85 13.83
N VAL A 144 -8.23 -10.28 13.12
CA VAL A 144 -7.27 -9.35 13.73
C VAL A 144 -6.93 -8.16 12.82
N ARG A 145 -5.66 -7.92 12.50
CA ARG A 145 -5.18 -6.76 11.74
C ARG A 145 -4.06 -7.16 10.81
N LEU A 146 -4.13 -6.68 9.57
CA LEU A 146 -3.01 -6.62 8.64
C LEU A 146 -2.52 -5.18 8.55
N THR A 147 -1.30 -4.93 8.99
CA THR A 147 -0.61 -3.65 8.77
C THR A 147 0.25 -3.76 7.52
N ILE A 148 0.07 -2.82 6.59
CA ILE A 148 0.94 -2.63 5.43
C ILE A 148 1.83 -1.44 5.77
N ASP A 149 3.04 -1.75 6.25
CA ASP A 149 4.05 -0.76 6.57
C ASP A 149 4.88 -0.43 5.31
N SER A 150 4.26 0.36 4.44
CA SER A 150 4.79 0.73 3.13
C SER A 150 4.06 1.96 2.62
N VAL A 151 4.68 2.68 1.68
CA VAL A 151 3.98 3.75 0.96
C VAL A 151 3.01 3.13 -0.05
N LEU A 152 1.69 3.27 0.19
CA LEU A 152 0.65 2.88 -0.76
C LEU A 152 0.66 3.81 -1.99
N SER A 153 0.73 3.22 -3.19
CA SER A 153 0.72 3.94 -4.47
C SER A 153 0.11 3.11 -5.61
N GLY A 154 -0.08 3.73 -6.78
CA GLY A 154 -0.60 3.07 -7.98
C GLY A 154 -2.03 3.50 -8.34
N SER A 155 -2.55 2.97 -9.43
CA SER A 155 -3.84 3.38 -10.00
C SER A 155 -4.82 2.22 -10.23
N GLY A 156 -4.39 0.99 -9.96
CA GLY A 156 -5.26 -0.19 -10.05
C GLY A 156 -6.36 -0.14 -8.99
N GLY A 157 -7.48 -0.82 -9.25
CA GLY A 157 -8.50 -1.01 -8.24
C GLY A 157 -7.99 -1.89 -7.10
N LEU A 158 -8.37 -1.58 -5.87
CA LEU A 158 -8.08 -2.39 -4.70
C LEU A 158 -9.38 -2.75 -4.01
N ASP A 159 -9.63 -4.04 -3.87
CA ASP A 159 -10.74 -4.56 -3.09
C ASP A 159 -10.23 -5.13 -1.78
N ILE A 160 -10.78 -4.67 -0.66
CA ILE A 160 -10.46 -5.11 0.70
C ILE A 160 -11.71 -5.78 1.24
N HIS A 161 -11.64 -7.09 1.44
CA HIS A 161 -12.80 -7.86 1.86
C HIS A 161 -12.43 -9.07 2.72
N TYR A 162 -13.46 -9.83 3.06
CA TYR A 162 -13.34 -11.06 3.81
C TYR A 162 -14.06 -12.22 3.10
N GLU A 163 -13.32 -13.18 2.57
CA GLU A 163 -13.89 -14.19 1.65
C GLU A 163 -14.74 -15.26 2.36
N THR A 164 -14.44 -15.65 3.61
CA THR A 164 -15.07 -16.83 4.25
C THR A 164 -15.10 -16.81 5.79
N GLY A 165 -16.28 -16.72 6.40
CA GLY A 165 -16.53 -17.02 7.83
C GLY A 165 -17.70 -16.22 8.43
N SER A 166 -17.93 -16.35 9.74
CA SER A 166 -19.05 -15.67 10.41
C SER A 166 -18.80 -14.19 10.60
N ASP A 167 -19.81 -13.37 10.28
CA ASP A 167 -19.88 -11.96 10.66
C ASP A 167 -19.71 -11.84 12.19
N GLY A 168 -18.78 -11.00 12.66
CA GLY A 168 -18.66 -10.73 14.09
C GLY A 168 -17.26 -10.45 14.64
N ALA A 169 -16.19 -10.64 13.86
CA ALA A 169 -14.86 -10.16 14.23
C ALA A 169 -14.52 -8.92 13.43
N SER A 170 -14.22 -7.80 14.09
CA SER A 170 -13.68 -6.60 13.45
C SER A 170 -12.29 -6.94 12.89
N ARG A 171 -12.18 -6.93 11.56
CA ARG A 171 -10.93 -7.23 10.84
C ARG A 171 -10.40 -5.94 10.27
N ALA A 172 -9.15 -5.62 10.55
CA ALA A 172 -8.57 -4.36 10.12
C ALA A 172 -7.50 -4.54 9.04
N VAL A 173 -7.52 -3.68 8.02
CA VAL A 173 -6.36 -3.41 7.17
C VAL A 173 -5.91 -1.99 7.46
N ALA A 174 -4.63 -1.82 7.74
CA ALA A 174 -4.03 -0.54 8.03
C ALA A 174 -2.92 -0.23 7.04
N PHE A 175 -2.89 0.99 6.50
CA PHE A 175 -1.77 1.50 5.73
C PHE A 175 -1.04 2.54 6.57
N THR A 176 0.27 2.36 6.77
CA THR A 176 1.04 3.32 7.58
C THR A 176 1.28 4.62 6.84
N GLN A 177 1.36 4.58 5.51
CA GLN A 177 1.63 5.73 4.65
C GLN A 177 0.87 5.60 3.33
N THR A 178 0.39 6.74 2.82
CA THR A 178 -0.17 6.82 1.47
C THR A 178 0.51 7.95 0.71
N ALA A 179 1.01 7.66 -0.50
CA ALA A 179 1.52 8.70 -1.37
C ALA A 179 1.32 8.29 -2.83
N GLY A 180 0.33 8.92 -3.47
CA GLY A 180 0.09 8.75 -4.91
C GLY A 180 -0.71 7.51 -5.29
N TYR A 181 -1.57 7.00 -4.41
CA TYR A 181 -2.63 6.09 -4.82
C TYR A 181 -3.79 6.87 -5.44
N THR A 182 -4.17 6.52 -6.66
CA THR A 182 -5.22 7.20 -7.44
C THR A 182 -6.29 6.22 -7.94
N GLY A 183 -6.24 4.97 -7.50
CA GLY A 183 -7.22 3.94 -7.87
C GLY A 183 -8.52 4.05 -7.09
N ILE A 184 -9.44 3.12 -7.37
CA ILE A 184 -10.66 2.93 -6.57
C ILE A 184 -10.35 1.89 -5.49
N MET A 185 -10.48 2.25 -4.22
CA MET A 185 -10.40 1.34 -3.08
C MET A 185 -11.83 1.03 -2.61
N ASN A 186 -12.20 -0.25 -2.59
CA ASN A 186 -13.45 -0.72 -2.01
C ASN A 186 -13.15 -1.44 -0.70
N VAL A 187 -13.93 -1.13 0.33
CA VAL A 187 -13.88 -1.80 1.63
C VAL A 187 -15.24 -2.44 1.86
N ASN A 188 -15.26 -3.77 1.92
CA ASN A 188 -16.46 -4.60 1.94
C ASN A 188 -16.48 -5.56 3.13
N ASP A 189 -17.60 -6.23 3.36
CA ASP A 189 -17.73 -7.39 4.25
C ASP A 189 -17.29 -7.16 5.71
N SER A 190 -17.74 -6.04 6.30
CA SER A 190 -17.44 -5.66 7.70
C SER A 190 -15.95 -5.48 7.98
N MET A 191 -15.18 -5.08 6.96
CA MET A 191 -13.77 -4.74 7.12
C MET A 191 -13.63 -3.34 7.72
N VAL A 192 -12.63 -3.17 8.58
CA VAL A 192 -12.19 -1.89 9.12
C VAL A 192 -10.98 -1.43 8.33
N LEU A 193 -11.02 -0.23 7.78
CA LEU A 193 -9.88 0.42 7.14
C LEU A 193 -9.28 1.46 8.10
N ASP A 194 -7.96 1.49 8.16
CA ASP A 194 -7.19 2.41 8.97
C ASP A 194 -6.04 3.05 8.16
N PHE A 195 -5.76 4.31 8.44
CA PHE A 195 -4.60 5.03 7.92
C PHE A 195 -3.81 5.58 9.11
N ASP A 196 -2.65 5.00 9.41
CA ASP A 196 -1.86 5.36 10.60
C ASP A 196 -1.06 6.69 10.44
N SER A 197 -1.42 7.51 9.45
CA SER A 197 -0.86 8.85 9.22
C SER A 197 -1.85 9.78 8.51
N ASP A 198 -1.57 11.08 8.52
CA ASP A 198 -2.33 12.04 7.72
C ASP A 198 -2.29 11.66 6.23
N VAL A 199 -3.45 11.72 5.58
CA VAL A 199 -3.63 11.27 4.20
C VAL A 199 -4.18 12.37 3.32
N ILE A 200 -3.60 12.50 2.13
CA ILE A 200 -4.25 13.15 0.98
C ILE A 200 -4.56 12.04 -0.03
N PHE A 201 -5.82 11.61 -0.07
CA PHE A 201 -6.22 10.46 -0.87
C PHE A 201 -6.54 10.91 -2.30
N GLY A 202 -5.67 10.53 -3.25
CA GLY A 202 -5.80 10.91 -4.65
C GLY A 202 -6.82 10.09 -5.45
N GLY A 203 -7.33 8.99 -4.88
CA GLY A 203 -8.26 8.06 -5.52
C GLY A 203 -9.71 8.25 -5.09
N THR A 204 -10.49 7.18 -5.23
CA THR A 204 -11.85 7.04 -4.66
C THR A 204 -11.84 5.95 -3.59
N LEU A 205 -12.38 6.23 -2.41
CA LEU A 205 -12.59 5.29 -1.32
C LEU A 205 -14.09 5.04 -1.17
N ASN A 206 -14.49 3.77 -1.32
CA ASN A 206 -15.84 3.30 -1.09
C ASN A 206 -15.86 2.43 0.18
N ILE A 207 -16.58 2.87 1.20
CA ILE A 207 -16.86 2.11 2.42
C ILE A 207 -18.27 1.54 2.29
N ASN A 208 -18.41 0.23 2.21
CA ASN A 208 -19.68 -0.42 1.85
C ASN A 208 -20.24 -1.29 2.98
N GLY A 209 -21.57 -1.26 3.13
CA GLY A 209 -22.34 -2.15 3.98
C GLY A 209 -22.13 -1.86 5.46
N THR A 210 -21.44 -2.74 6.14
CA THR A 210 -21.08 -2.65 7.56
C THR A 210 -19.58 -2.42 7.76
N SER A 211 -18.86 -2.15 6.67
CA SER A 211 -17.43 -1.83 6.72
C SER A 211 -17.22 -0.45 7.31
N GLU A 212 -16.12 -0.24 8.01
CA GLU A 212 -15.87 0.99 8.77
C GLU A 212 -14.55 1.65 8.35
N LEU A 213 -14.49 2.98 8.42
CA LEU A 213 -13.25 3.76 8.32
C LEU A 213 -12.90 4.37 9.67
N ILE A 214 -11.68 4.10 10.17
CA ILE A 214 -11.15 4.77 11.35
C ILE A 214 -10.73 6.19 10.99
N VAL A 215 -11.16 7.15 11.80
CA VAL A 215 -10.81 8.56 11.68
C VAL A 215 -10.13 9.03 12.96
N ASP A 216 -8.83 8.79 13.05
CA ASP A 216 -7.92 9.23 14.11
C ASP A 216 -6.82 10.20 13.60
N GLN A 217 -6.66 10.31 12.28
CA GLN A 217 -5.76 11.25 11.60
C GLN A 217 -6.55 12.33 10.82
N VAL A 218 -5.83 13.21 10.12
CA VAL A 218 -6.43 14.11 9.11
C VAL A 218 -6.51 13.39 7.76
N LEU A 219 -7.72 13.08 7.31
CA LEU A 219 -7.98 12.42 6.03
C LEU A 219 -8.57 13.41 5.03
N THR A 220 -7.84 13.72 3.97
CA THR A 220 -8.27 14.67 2.93
C THR A 220 -8.66 13.94 1.64
N PHE A 221 -9.85 14.23 1.13
CA PHE A 221 -10.41 13.68 -0.10
C PHE A 221 -10.84 14.78 -1.07
N GLY A 222 -10.93 14.43 -2.35
CA GLY A 222 -11.60 15.23 -3.36
C GLY A 222 -13.12 15.08 -3.29
N SER A 223 -13.85 16.03 -3.89
CA SER A 223 -15.30 15.97 -4.03
C SER A 223 -15.71 14.70 -4.77
N GLY A 224 -16.57 13.90 -4.15
CA GLY A 224 -17.02 12.61 -4.70
C GLY A 224 -16.03 11.45 -4.53
N SER A 225 -14.84 11.69 -3.95
CA SER A 225 -13.83 10.64 -3.72
C SER A 225 -14.08 9.82 -2.47
N LEU A 226 -14.85 10.31 -1.49
CA LEU A 226 -15.26 9.52 -0.34
C LEU A 226 -16.73 9.15 -0.49
N VAL A 227 -17.01 7.85 -0.54
CA VAL A 227 -18.35 7.29 -0.65
C VAL A 227 -18.56 6.32 0.50
N ALA A 228 -19.64 6.49 1.25
CA ALA A 228 -20.05 5.57 2.31
C ALA A 228 -21.48 5.10 2.02
N ASP A 229 -21.65 3.79 1.90
CA ASP A 229 -22.93 3.13 1.59
C ASP A 229 -23.62 3.71 0.34
N GLY A 230 -22.82 3.97 -0.69
CA GLY A 230 -23.29 4.54 -1.96
C GLY A 230 -23.56 6.05 -1.94
N ASN A 231 -23.41 6.72 -0.79
CA ASN A 231 -23.56 8.17 -0.67
C ASN A 231 -22.20 8.86 -0.72
N SER A 232 -21.99 9.73 -1.70
CA SER A 232 -20.82 10.59 -1.73
C SER A 232 -20.88 11.62 -0.61
N ILE A 233 -19.80 11.76 0.15
CA ILE A 233 -19.69 12.79 1.17
C ILE A 233 -19.51 14.16 0.49
N ALA A 234 -20.30 15.14 0.91
CA ALA A 234 -20.24 16.48 0.37
C ALA A 234 -18.93 17.20 0.76
N VAL A 235 -18.62 18.29 0.06
CA VAL A 235 -17.49 19.15 0.41
C VAL A 235 -17.70 19.76 1.80
N GLY A 236 -16.69 19.68 2.66
CA GLY A 236 -16.75 20.14 4.05
C GLY A 236 -15.60 19.64 4.91
N THR A 237 -15.53 20.14 6.13
CA THR A 237 -14.68 19.60 7.19
C THR A 237 -15.58 18.93 8.21
N TYR A 238 -15.31 17.66 8.49
CA TYR A 238 -16.11 16.81 9.37
C TYR A 238 -15.26 16.37 10.56
N THR A 239 -15.66 16.83 11.74
CA THR A 239 -15.14 16.34 13.01
C THR A 239 -15.91 15.10 13.43
N GLY A 240 -15.49 14.47 14.52
CA GLY A 240 -16.16 13.31 15.08
C GLY A 240 -17.68 13.44 15.24
N THR A 241 -18.16 14.56 15.78
CA THR A 241 -19.61 14.81 15.94
C THR A 241 -20.33 14.96 14.61
N ASP A 242 -19.67 15.55 13.60
CA ASP A 242 -20.25 15.68 12.26
C ASP A 242 -20.36 14.29 11.60
N LEU A 243 -19.34 13.45 11.74
CA LEU A 243 -19.31 12.07 11.23
C LEU A 243 -20.39 11.21 11.89
N ASP A 244 -20.53 11.29 13.22
CA ASP A 244 -21.58 10.58 13.96
C ASP A 244 -22.98 11.03 13.49
N ALA A 245 -23.17 12.33 13.23
CA ALA A 245 -24.43 12.88 12.76
C ALA A 245 -24.79 12.48 11.32
N LEU A 246 -23.80 12.13 10.49
CA LEU A 246 -24.06 11.54 9.16
C LEU A 246 -24.68 10.14 9.28
N GLY A 247 -24.50 9.45 10.41
CA GLY A 247 -25.02 8.09 10.62
C GLY A 247 -24.38 7.05 9.71
N LEU A 248 -23.13 7.29 9.31
CA LEU A 248 -22.36 6.45 8.39
C LEU A 248 -21.29 5.67 9.17
N ASN A 249 -20.73 4.63 8.54
CA ASN A 249 -19.76 3.71 9.16
C ASN A 249 -18.36 4.34 9.36
N PHE A 250 -18.27 5.35 10.23
CA PHE A 250 -17.03 5.98 10.65
C PHE A 250 -16.76 5.67 12.13
N ILE A 251 -15.54 5.25 12.45
CA ILE A 251 -15.09 5.14 13.84
C ILE A 251 -14.35 6.43 14.17
N ASN A 252 -15.01 7.31 14.92
CA ASN A 252 -14.42 8.55 15.39
C ASN A 252 -13.43 8.30 16.54
N ASN A 253 -12.15 8.50 16.24
CA ASN A 253 -11.04 8.38 17.20
C ASN A 253 -10.29 9.71 17.38
N GLY A 254 -10.94 10.84 17.11
CA GLY A 254 -10.38 12.18 17.31
C GLY A 254 -9.71 12.81 16.08
N GLY A 255 -9.77 12.15 14.93
CA GLY A 255 -9.29 12.69 13.66
C GLY A 255 -10.25 13.69 13.01
N THR A 256 -10.01 14.00 11.73
CA THR A 256 -10.85 14.90 10.93
C THR A 256 -10.89 14.45 9.48
N VAL A 257 -12.07 14.43 8.87
CA VAL A 257 -12.23 14.25 7.42
C VAL A 257 -12.40 15.60 6.75
N ILE A 258 -11.63 15.85 5.69
CA ILE A 258 -11.73 17.05 4.87
C ILE A 258 -12.07 16.62 3.45
N VAL A 259 -13.23 17.02 2.95
CA VAL A 259 -13.63 16.85 1.54
C VAL A 259 -13.52 18.20 0.85
N THR A 260 -12.70 18.28 -0.20
CA THR A 260 -12.38 19.53 -0.88
C THR A 260 -12.88 19.52 -2.32
N SER A 261 -13.27 20.68 -2.86
CA SER A 261 -13.67 20.78 -4.28
C SER A 261 -12.50 20.60 -5.25
N ALA A 262 -11.28 20.82 -4.78
CA ALA A 262 -10.05 20.53 -5.49
C ALA A 262 -9.07 19.92 -4.50
N ILE A 263 -8.62 18.70 -4.78
CA ILE A 263 -7.44 18.17 -4.10
C ILE A 263 -6.28 19.06 -4.53
N PRO A 264 -5.55 19.71 -3.61
CA PRO A 264 -4.34 20.41 -3.99
C PRO A 264 -3.47 19.44 -4.76
N GLU A 265 -3.21 19.72 -6.05
CA GLU A 265 -2.28 18.90 -6.81
C GLU A 265 -1.00 18.79 -5.98
N PRO A 266 -0.46 17.57 -5.77
CA PRO A 266 0.76 17.41 -4.98
C PRO A 266 1.78 18.36 -5.57
N SER A 267 2.16 19.38 -4.79
CA SER A 267 2.94 20.48 -5.34
C SER A 267 4.12 19.88 -6.08
N THR A 268 4.30 20.21 -7.35
CA THR A 268 5.36 19.64 -8.20
C THR A 268 6.74 19.76 -7.54
N SER A 269 6.90 20.76 -6.67
CA SER A 269 8.01 20.94 -5.73
C SER A 269 8.25 19.78 -4.75
N ALA A 270 7.21 19.17 -4.17
CA ALA A 270 7.34 18.02 -3.26
C ALA A 270 7.79 16.75 -4.02
N LEU A 271 7.26 16.51 -5.22
CA LEU A 271 7.70 15.44 -6.11
C LEU A 271 9.17 15.59 -6.49
N VAL A 272 9.60 16.81 -6.85
CA VAL A 272 11.01 17.12 -7.13
C VAL A 272 11.89 16.90 -5.89
N SER A 273 11.38 17.22 -4.69
CA SER A 273 12.12 17.06 -3.43
C SER A 273 12.30 15.59 -3.02
N ILE A 274 11.28 14.74 -3.22
CA ILE A 274 11.37 13.29 -2.96
C ILE A 274 12.31 12.62 -3.95
N CYS A 275 12.24 13.00 -5.24
CA CYS A 275 13.23 12.56 -6.22
C CYS A 275 14.65 12.99 -5.84
N ALA A 276 14.84 14.21 -5.34
CA ALA A 276 16.14 14.71 -4.88
C ALA A 276 16.64 13.97 -3.63
N LEU A 277 15.76 13.67 -2.67
CA LEU A 277 16.12 12.91 -1.45
C LEU A 277 16.49 11.47 -1.77
N GLY A 278 15.74 10.82 -2.67
CA GLY A 278 16.06 9.49 -3.18
C GLY A 278 17.43 9.45 -3.87
N LEU A 279 17.76 10.47 -4.66
CA LEU A 279 19.09 10.63 -5.28
C LEU A 279 20.20 10.84 -4.25
N LEU A 280 19.96 11.63 -3.19
CA LEU A 280 20.94 11.88 -2.13
C LEU A 280 21.21 10.64 -1.26
N LEU A 281 20.17 9.87 -0.92
CA LEU A 281 20.31 8.62 -0.18
C LEU A 281 21.00 7.54 -1.03
N ARG A 282 20.72 7.50 -2.33
CA ARG A 282 21.37 6.58 -3.27
C ARG A 282 22.85 6.91 -3.48
N ARG A 283 23.23 8.19 -3.49
CA ARG A 283 24.65 8.64 -3.57
C ARG A 283 25.47 8.24 -2.33
N ARG A 284 24.85 8.02 -1.17
CA ARG A 284 25.55 7.60 0.05
C ARG A 284 25.83 6.10 0.15
N ARG A 285 25.25 5.28 -0.73
CA ARG A 285 25.40 3.81 -0.72
C ARG A 285 26.28 3.25 -1.84
N ALA A 286 26.79 4.09 -2.73
CA ALA A 286 27.82 3.75 -3.71
C ALA A 286 29.17 4.34 -3.26
#